data_AF-A0AAN6GWM7-F1
#
_entry.id   AF-A0AAN6GWM7-F1
#
_cell.length_a   1.000
_cell.length_b   1.000
_cell.length_c   1.000
_cell.angle_alpha   90.00
_cell.angle_beta   90.00
_cell.angle_gamma   90.00
#
_symmetry.space_group_name_H-M   'P 1'
#
loop_
_entity.id
_entity.type
_entity.pdbx_description
1 polymer ?
#
loop_
_entity_poly.entity_id
_entity_poly.type
_entity_poly.pdbx_seq_one_letter_code
_entity_poly.pdbx_strand_id
1 'polypeptide(L)'
;MVDHWTLTYSMEQNGSSLSTLYKLAGAHRGKRAGFVLVVRDASGGIFGAYLTDTPKPHAQYYGSGESFLWRAFRLPALPDLSSLPPPPSADTTHLQRMTTLGVSKQSSSASLASLNVPSGEGGGKRGANGHLDGSATPERIRFKAFPYTGENDFTIYCQPDYLSVGGGDGHYGLWLDDKLSIGVSDTCPTFGNEPLSDEGKKFDVLGVELWYIGS
;
A
#
# COMPACT_ATOMS: atom_id res chain seq x y z
N MET A 1 -13.40 -21.97 6.33
CA MET A 1 -13.74 -21.75 4.91
C MET A 1 -12.64 -20.86 4.37
N VAL A 2 -11.91 -21.30 3.34
CA VAL A 2 -10.79 -20.52 2.79
C VAL A 2 -11.37 -19.65 1.68
N ASP A 3 -11.22 -18.33 1.79
CA ASP A 3 -11.68 -17.43 0.73
C ASP A 3 -10.82 -17.64 -0.52
N HIS A 4 -11.48 -17.85 -1.67
CA HIS A 4 -10.79 -18.07 -2.94
C HIS A 4 -10.58 -16.74 -3.66
N TRP A 5 -9.33 -16.49 -4.02
CA TRP A 5 -8.94 -15.34 -4.83
C TRP A 5 -9.00 -15.73 -6.30
N THR A 6 -9.77 -14.99 -7.09
CA THR A 6 -9.91 -15.22 -8.53
C THR A 6 -9.54 -13.95 -9.26
N LEU A 7 -8.60 -14.04 -10.21
CA LEU A 7 -8.31 -12.93 -11.11
C LEU A 7 -9.49 -12.75 -12.07
N THR A 8 -10.22 -11.65 -11.95
CA THR A 8 -11.39 -11.35 -12.76
C THR A 8 -11.03 -10.55 -14.00
N TYR A 9 -10.09 -9.61 -13.86
CA TYR A 9 -9.60 -8.78 -14.97
C TYR A 9 -8.11 -8.49 -14.76
N SER A 10 -7.34 -8.52 -15.84
CA SER A 10 -5.98 -8.01 -15.91
C SER A 10 -5.82 -7.25 -17.22
N MET A 11 -5.32 -6.02 -17.13
CA MET A 11 -5.03 -5.20 -18.31
C MET A 11 -4.12 -5.92 -19.32
N GLU A 12 -3.14 -6.69 -18.83
CA GLU A 12 -2.21 -7.45 -19.67
C GLU A 12 -2.93 -8.56 -20.46
N GLN A 13 -3.92 -9.22 -19.87
CA GLN A 13 -4.63 -10.34 -20.48
C GLN A 13 -5.87 -9.91 -21.27
N ASN A 14 -6.51 -8.81 -20.88
CA ASN A 14 -7.83 -8.40 -21.36
C ASN A 14 -7.83 -7.08 -22.12
N GLY A 15 -6.69 -6.39 -22.18
CA GLY A 15 -6.53 -5.09 -22.82
C GLY A 15 -7.01 -3.92 -21.96
N SER A 16 -6.63 -2.72 -22.38
CA SER A 16 -6.83 -1.45 -21.68
C SER A 16 -8.23 -0.86 -21.95
N SER A 17 -9.27 -1.44 -21.34
CA SER A 17 -10.65 -0.97 -21.47
C SER A 17 -11.46 -1.18 -20.19
N LEU A 18 -11.95 -0.07 -19.64
CA LEU A 18 -12.83 -0.05 -18.48
C LEU A 18 -14.17 -0.76 -18.75
N SER A 19 -14.68 -0.68 -19.98
CA SER A 19 -15.87 -1.44 -20.39
C SER A 19 -15.67 -2.96 -20.25
N THR A 20 -14.48 -3.47 -20.60
CA THR A 20 -14.13 -4.89 -20.42
C THR A 20 -14.04 -5.25 -18.95
N LEU A 21 -13.43 -4.39 -18.12
CA LEU A 21 -13.38 -4.57 -16.67
C LEU A 21 -14.78 -4.71 -16.07
N TYR A 22 -15.71 -3.81 -16.40
CA TYR A 22 -17.10 -3.89 -15.92
C TYR A 22 -17.83 -5.15 -16.39
N LYS A 23 -17.63 -5.54 -17.64
CA LYS A 23 -18.24 -6.76 -18.19
C LYS A 23 -17.79 -8.00 -17.42
N LEU A 24 -16.50 -8.12 -17.13
CA LEU A 24 -15.93 -9.27 -16.40
C LEU A 24 -16.31 -9.24 -14.92
N ALA A 25 -16.27 -8.07 -14.28
CA ALA A 25 -16.75 -7.89 -12.90
C ALA A 25 -18.22 -8.31 -12.74
N GLY A 26 -19.05 -8.05 -13.75
CA GLY A 26 -20.46 -8.44 -13.79
C GLY A 26 -20.73 -9.94 -13.64
N ALA A 27 -19.77 -10.82 -13.98
CA ALA A 27 -19.92 -12.28 -13.80
C ALA A 27 -20.07 -12.72 -12.34
N HIS A 28 -19.68 -11.85 -11.41
CA HIS A 28 -19.72 -12.09 -9.97
C HIS A 28 -20.83 -11.26 -9.27
N ARG A 29 -21.68 -10.57 -10.04
CA ARG A 29 -22.73 -9.71 -9.49
C ARG A 29 -23.72 -10.51 -8.63
N GLY A 30 -23.99 -10.02 -7.42
CA GLY A 30 -24.96 -10.61 -6.49
C GLY A 30 -24.40 -11.76 -5.63
N LYS A 31 -23.13 -12.14 -5.80
CA LYS A 31 -22.43 -13.03 -4.87
C LYS A 31 -21.96 -12.23 -3.65
N ARG A 32 -21.98 -12.84 -2.46
CA ARG A 32 -21.47 -12.21 -1.22
C ARG A 32 -19.95 -12.33 -1.21
N ALA A 33 -19.27 -11.31 -1.74
CA ALA A 33 -17.84 -11.31 -1.96
C ALA A 33 -17.32 -9.90 -2.28
N GLY A 34 -16.05 -9.64 -2.00
CA GLY A 34 -15.40 -8.35 -2.24
C GLY A 34 -14.52 -8.37 -3.50
N PHE A 35 -14.11 -7.18 -3.93
CA PHE A 35 -13.18 -7.00 -5.04
C PHE A 35 -11.95 -6.23 -4.58
N VAL A 36 -10.77 -6.63 -5.01
CA VAL A 36 -9.52 -5.87 -4.85
C VAL A 36 -9.11 -5.34 -6.20
N LEU A 37 -9.17 -4.02 -6.34
CA LEU A 37 -8.57 -3.29 -7.45
C LEU A 37 -7.11 -3.04 -7.12
N VAL A 38 -6.23 -3.41 -8.03
CA VAL A 38 -4.78 -3.17 -7.98
C VAL A 38 -4.39 -2.31 -9.16
N VAL A 39 -3.65 -1.24 -8.90
CA VAL A 39 -3.09 -0.34 -9.89
C VAL A 39 -1.58 -0.31 -9.70
N ARG A 40 -0.86 -0.42 -10.80
CA ARG A 40 0.59 -0.20 -10.89
C ARG A 40 0.83 1.03 -11.76
N ASP A 41 1.51 2.02 -11.22
CA ASP A 41 1.87 3.24 -11.96
C ASP A 41 3.24 3.12 -12.67
N ALA A 42 3.62 4.16 -13.41
CA ALA A 42 4.90 4.25 -14.12
C ALA A 42 6.12 4.44 -13.20
N SER A 43 5.91 4.95 -11.99
CA SER A 43 6.94 5.07 -10.95
C SER A 43 7.24 3.75 -10.23
N GLY A 44 6.43 2.72 -10.45
CA GLY A 44 6.52 1.42 -9.79
C GLY A 44 5.71 1.32 -8.49
N GLY A 45 4.91 2.34 -8.17
CA GLY A 45 3.97 2.34 -7.06
C GLY A 45 2.87 1.31 -7.27
N ILE A 46 2.47 0.64 -6.18
CA ILE A 46 1.37 -0.35 -6.18
C ILE A 46 0.35 0.09 -5.14
N PHE A 47 -0.87 0.38 -5.59
CA PHE A 47 -1.95 0.86 -4.74
C PHE A 47 -3.29 0.47 -5.34
N GLY A 48 -4.37 0.76 -4.62
CA GLY A 48 -5.70 0.50 -5.14
C GLY A 48 -6.77 0.58 -4.08
N ALA A 49 -7.79 -0.24 -4.24
CA ALA A 49 -8.97 -0.23 -3.39
C ALA A 49 -9.47 -1.64 -3.10
N TYR A 50 -10.02 -1.84 -1.91
CA TYR A 50 -10.96 -2.91 -1.64
C TYR A 50 -12.38 -2.36 -1.78
N LEU A 51 -13.19 -3.06 -2.57
CA LEU A 51 -14.56 -2.70 -2.91
C LEU A 51 -15.50 -3.79 -2.42
N THR A 52 -16.52 -3.39 -1.67
CA THR A 52 -17.55 -4.31 -1.16
C THR A 52 -18.57 -4.70 -2.23
N ASP A 53 -18.67 -3.86 -3.26
CA ASP A 53 -19.63 -3.99 -4.34
C ASP A 53 -18.92 -4.11 -5.68
N THR A 54 -19.57 -4.81 -6.62
CA THR A 54 -19.06 -4.96 -7.97
C THR A 54 -18.88 -3.60 -8.66
N PRO A 55 -17.69 -3.28 -9.21
CA PRO A 55 -17.51 -2.08 -10.02
C PRO A 55 -18.40 -2.16 -11.27
N LYS A 56 -19.33 -1.23 -11.42
CA LYS A 56 -20.33 -1.20 -12.49
C LYS A 56 -20.81 0.25 -12.72
N PRO A 57 -21.12 0.65 -13.96
CA PRO A 57 -21.71 1.95 -14.21
C PRO A 57 -22.99 2.17 -13.39
N HIS A 58 -23.08 3.28 -12.66
CA HIS A 58 -24.25 3.63 -11.87
C HIS A 58 -24.44 5.15 -11.80
N ALA A 59 -25.68 5.62 -11.80
CA ALA A 59 -26.01 7.05 -11.76
C ALA A 59 -25.64 7.75 -10.44
N GLN A 60 -25.35 6.99 -9.39
CA GLN A 60 -25.13 7.49 -8.03
C GLN A 60 -23.96 6.75 -7.39
N TYR A 61 -23.37 7.34 -6.36
CA TYR A 61 -22.39 6.68 -5.52
C TYR A 61 -23.01 5.46 -4.83
N TYR A 62 -22.20 4.41 -4.67
CA TYR A 62 -22.58 3.18 -3.99
C TYR A 62 -21.36 2.57 -3.28
N GLY A 63 -21.57 1.45 -2.58
CA GLY A 63 -20.56 0.82 -1.73
C GLY A 63 -20.96 0.84 -0.26
N SER A 64 -20.33 0.00 0.55
CA SER A 64 -20.47 0.02 2.01
C SER A 64 -19.26 0.68 2.67
N GLY A 65 -19.39 1.02 3.95
CA GLY A 65 -18.30 1.54 4.78
C GLY A 65 -17.19 0.53 5.09
N GLU A 66 -17.24 -0.68 4.53
CA GLU A 66 -16.16 -1.68 4.63
C GLU A 66 -15.16 -1.56 3.47
N SER A 67 -15.46 -0.72 2.46
CA SER A 67 -14.50 -0.38 1.40
C SER A 67 -13.36 0.47 1.96
N PHE A 68 -12.16 0.34 1.38
CA PHE A 68 -11.00 1.12 1.80
C PHE A 68 -10.00 1.28 0.67
N LEU A 69 -9.23 2.36 0.71
CA LEU A 69 -8.07 2.53 -0.18
C LEU A 69 -6.82 1.93 0.46
N TRP A 70 -5.84 1.57 -0.34
CA TRP A 70 -4.58 1.06 0.18
C TRP A 70 -3.41 1.40 -0.75
N ARG A 71 -2.21 1.43 -0.17
CA ARG A 71 -0.94 1.52 -0.91
C ARG A 71 0.12 0.61 -0.31
N ALA A 72 0.96 0.07 -1.18
CA ALA A 72 2.06 -0.82 -0.83
C ALA A 72 3.40 -0.22 -1.28
N PHE A 73 4.38 -0.25 -0.38
CA PHE A 73 5.74 0.17 -0.66
C PHE A 73 6.65 -1.06 -0.74
N ARG A 74 7.37 -1.17 -1.85
CA ARG A 74 8.48 -2.11 -1.97
C ARG A 74 9.73 -1.44 -1.44
N LEU A 75 10.16 -1.85 -0.25
CA LEU A 75 11.43 -1.40 0.27
C LEU A 75 12.54 -2.24 -0.35
N PRO A 76 13.59 -1.61 -0.90
CA PRO A 76 14.78 -2.36 -1.29
C PRO A 76 15.28 -3.13 -0.07
N ALA A 77 15.70 -4.38 -0.29
CA ALA A 77 16.38 -5.15 0.75
C ALA A 77 17.50 -4.28 1.31
N LEU A 78 17.55 -4.12 2.64
CA LEU A 78 18.65 -3.41 3.26
C LEU A 78 19.95 -4.11 2.84
N PRO A 79 20.98 -3.38 2.39
CA PRO A 79 22.29 -3.99 2.20
C PRO A 79 22.71 -4.61 3.53
N ASP A 80 23.25 -5.82 3.47
CA ASP A 80 23.67 -6.61 4.63
C ASP A 80 24.47 -5.74 5.62
N LEU A 81 23.88 -5.49 6.79
CA LEU A 81 24.50 -4.68 7.83
C LEU A 81 25.64 -5.42 8.56
N SER A 82 26.03 -6.61 8.09
CA SER A 82 27.24 -7.33 8.53
C SER A 82 28.53 -6.53 8.34
N SER A 83 28.50 -5.46 7.55
CA SER A 83 29.64 -4.55 7.31
C SER A 83 29.57 -3.22 8.07
N LEU A 84 28.52 -2.96 8.86
CA LEU A 84 28.51 -1.75 9.68
C LEU A 84 29.52 -1.92 10.82
N PRO A 85 30.41 -0.93 11.04
CA PRO A 85 31.22 -0.92 12.25
C PRO A 85 30.27 -0.96 13.45
N PRO A 86 30.57 -1.76 14.50
CA PRO A 86 29.73 -1.81 15.68
C PRO A 86 29.52 -0.38 16.20
N PRO A 87 28.30 -0.02 16.64
CA PRO A 87 28.09 1.27 17.28
C PRO A 87 29.10 1.37 18.43
N PRO A 88 29.79 2.51 18.60
CA PRO A 88 30.81 2.66 19.63
C PRO A 88 30.14 2.28 20.95
N SER A 89 30.57 1.14 21.52
CA SER A 89 30.10 0.73 22.83
C SER A 89 30.38 1.88 23.78
N ALA A 90 29.33 2.31 24.48
CA ALA A 90 29.42 3.41 25.41
C ALA A 90 30.38 3.02 26.54
N ASP A 91 31.65 3.39 26.39
CA ASP A 91 32.59 3.57 27.47
C ASP A 91 33.35 4.87 27.19
N THR A 92 32.81 5.97 27.71
CA THR A 92 33.27 7.34 27.47
C THR A 92 34.08 7.84 28.65
N THR A 93 35.12 7.10 29.05
CA THR A 93 35.93 7.55 30.19
C THR A 93 37.13 8.41 29.76
N HIS A 94 37.78 8.23 28.59
CA HIS A 94 38.87 9.14 28.18
C HIS A 94 39.18 9.15 26.68
N LEU A 95 38.52 10.01 25.89
CA LEU A 95 39.13 10.50 24.63
C LEU A 95 38.55 11.86 24.23
N GLN A 96 39.33 12.91 24.54
CA GLN A 96 39.22 14.22 23.91
C GLN A 96 39.96 14.21 22.57
N ARG A 97 39.28 14.48 21.45
CA ARG A 97 39.59 15.62 20.56
C ARG A 97 38.63 15.72 19.38
N MET A 98 38.27 16.97 19.11
CA MET A 98 37.35 17.48 18.08
C MET A 98 37.92 17.35 16.66
N THR A 99 37.03 17.31 15.64
CA THR A 99 36.96 18.34 14.58
C THR A 99 35.59 18.32 13.89
N THR A 100 35.06 19.53 13.68
CA THR A 100 33.84 19.99 12.97
C THR A 100 33.72 19.44 11.55
N LEU A 101 32.52 19.17 11.00
CA LEU A 101 31.58 20.07 10.26
C LEU A 101 30.25 19.27 10.15
N GLY A 102 29.02 19.73 10.31
CA GLY A 102 28.42 21.02 10.01
C GLY A 102 27.17 20.81 9.14
N VAL A 103 26.09 20.18 9.67
CA VAL A 103 24.73 20.32 9.10
C VAL A 103 23.75 20.43 10.27
N SER A 104 23.36 21.67 10.57
CA SER A 104 22.31 22.01 11.49
C SER A 104 20.94 21.93 10.80
N LYS A 105 20.04 21.13 11.41
CA LYS A 105 18.63 21.41 11.80
C LYS A 105 17.67 21.91 10.71
N GLN A 106 16.40 21.53 10.62
CA GLN A 106 15.37 20.95 11.50
C GLN A 106 14.15 20.76 10.54
N SER A 107 13.16 19.89 10.72
CA SER A 107 12.39 19.59 11.94
C SER A 107 11.50 18.35 11.75
N SER A 108 11.48 17.51 12.80
CA SER A 108 10.31 16.85 13.42
C SER A 108 9.42 15.89 12.60
N SER A 109 8.92 14.77 13.12
CA SER A 109 9.10 14.06 14.40
C SER A 109 8.12 12.89 14.39
N ALA A 110 8.57 11.68 14.73
CA ALA A 110 7.78 10.70 15.49
C ALA A 110 8.71 9.58 15.93
N SER A 111 9.41 9.82 17.04
CA SER A 111 10.06 8.77 17.82
C SER A 111 8.97 8.06 18.62
N LEU A 112 8.84 6.74 18.49
CA LEU A 112 8.22 5.92 19.52
C LEU A 112 9.29 5.02 20.10
N ALA A 113 9.68 5.43 21.30
CA ALA A 113 10.61 4.74 22.17
C ALA A 113 10.00 3.42 22.69
N SER A 114 10.87 2.42 22.78
CA SER A 114 11.07 1.57 23.95
C SER A 114 9.84 0.92 24.60
N LEU A 115 9.67 -0.38 24.35
CA LEU A 115 9.10 -1.31 25.32
C LEU A 115 10.16 -2.34 25.70
N ASN A 116 10.60 -2.20 26.94
CA ASN A 116 11.52 -3.05 27.67
C ASN A 116 10.72 -4.22 28.28
N VAL A 117 11.20 -5.46 28.19
CA VAL A 117 10.67 -6.61 28.96
C VAL A 117 11.86 -7.33 29.62
N PRO A 118 11.81 -7.64 30.92
CA PRO A 118 12.96 -8.14 31.66
C PRO A 118 13.16 -9.65 31.56
N SER A 119 14.42 -10.00 31.82
CA SER A 119 15.09 -11.29 31.85
C SER A 119 14.50 -12.34 32.81
N GLY A 120 14.66 -13.61 32.44
CA GLY A 120 14.64 -14.76 33.34
C GLY A 120 15.75 -15.75 32.95
N GLU A 121 16.66 -16.02 33.89
CA GLU A 121 17.87 -16.83 33.77
C GLU A 121 17.62 -18.35 33.69
N GLY A 122 18.56 -19.08 33.09
CA GLY A 122 18.68 -20.55 33.18
C GLY A 122 19.66 -21.13 32.16
N GLY A 123 20.91 -21.38 32.57
CA GLY A 123 22.07 -21.59 31.69
C GLY A 123 22.35 -23.01 31.15
N GLY A 124 23.38 -23.10 30.28
CA GLY A 124 24.23 -24.30 30.16
C GLY A 124 24.67 -24.78 28.76
N LYS A 125 25.91 -24.43 28.39
CA LYS A 125 26.95 -25.23 27.65
C LYS A 125 27.01 -25.26 26.10
N ARG A 126 28.08 -24.60 25.61
CA ARG A 126 29.13 -24.98 24.62
C ARG A 126 28.76 -25.81 23.37
N GLY A 127 28.99 -25.19 22.22
CA GLY A 127 29.34 -25.84 20.94
C GLY A 127 29.83 -24.79 19.95
N ALA A 128 31.04 -24.95 19.41
CA ALA A 128 31.72 -23.99 18.55
C ALA A 128 31.36 -24.16 17.06
N ASN A 129 31.37 -23.02 16.36
CA ASN A 129 31.69 -22.76 14.96
C ASN A 129 31.08 -23.65 13.85
N GLY A 130 30.17 -23.02 13.12
CA GLY A 130 29.73 -23.40 11.77
C GLY A 130 28.92 -22.26 11.17
N HIS A 131 29.62 -21.18 10.82
CA HIS A 131 29.12 -20.06 10.02
C HIS A 131 28.50 -20.60 8.72
N LEU A 132 27.34 -20.10 8.29
CA LEU A 132 26.91 -19.91 6.90
C LEU A 132 25.50 -19.27 6.84
N ASP A 133 25.39 -18.26 5.98
CA ASP A 133 24.21 -17.52 5.51
C ASP A 133 23.43 -16.64 6.50
N GLY A 134 24.04 -15.48 6.77
CA GLY A 134 23.36 -14.29 7.23
C GLY A 134 22.34 -13.79 6.20
N SER A 135 21.08 -14.18 6.43
CA SER A 135 19.87 -13.38 6.25
C SER A 135 19.95 -12.23 5.23
N ALA A 136 19.82 -12.54 3.95
CA ALA A 136 19.15 -11.60 3.05
C ALA A 136 17.73 -11.40 3.61
N THR A 137 17.44 -10.27 4.25
CA THR A 137 16.06 -9.95 4.60
C THR A 137 15.30 -9.82 3.27
N PRO A 138 14.27 -10.64 3.00
CA PRO A 138 13.52 -10.55 1.74
C PRO A 138 12.95 -9.13 1.61
N GLU A 139 12.71 -8.69 0.37
CA GLU A 139 12.03 -7.42 0.08
C GLU A 139 10.86 -7.22 1.06
N ARG A 140 10.92 -6.16 1.85
CA ARG A 140 9.90 -5.89 2.86
C ARG A 140 8.82 -5.05 2.21
N ILE A 141 7.67 -5.67 1.96
CA ILE A 141 6.47 -4.93 1.56
C ILE A 141 5.90 -4.25 2.80
N ARG A 142 5.78 -2.92 2.76
CA ARG A 142 4.98 -2.17 3.75
C ARG A 142 3.62 -1.87 3.15
N PHE A 143 2.57 -2.09 3.92
CA PHE A 143 1.20 -1.85 3.52
C PHE A 143 0.58 -0.75 4.37
N LYS A 144 -0.15 0.17 3.75
CA LYS A 144 -0.95 1.19 4.42
C LYS A 144 -2.37 1.15 3.86
N ALA A 145 -3.35 0.96 4.75
CA ALA A 145 -4.77 1.09 4.41
C ALA A 145 -5.32 2.42 4.90
N PHE A 146 -6.35 2.89 4.20
CA PHE A 146 -7.14 4.09 4.48
C PHE A 146 -8.60 3.68 4.60
N PRO A 147 -9.05 3.31 5.81
CA PRO A 147 -10.43 2.90 6.05
C PRO A 147 -11.43 4.02 5.82
N TYR A 148 -12.69 3.64 5.60
CA TYR A 148 -13.79 4.57 5.55
C TYR A 148 -13.88 5.46 6.80
N THR A 149 -14.02 6.78 6.61
CA THR A 149 -14.07 7.76 7.72
C THR A 149 -15.48 7.94 8.29
N GLY A 150 -16.51 7.68 7.49
CA GLY A 150 -17.90 8.00 7.84
C GLY A 150 -18.31 9.45 7.59
N GLU A 151 -17.47 10.28 6.97
CA GLU A 151 -17.80 11.69 6.72
C GLU A 151 -18.82 11.89 5.57
N ASN A 152 -18.82 11.01 4.58
CA ASN A 152 -19.77 11.02 3.46
C ASN A 152 -19.79 9.65 2.75
N ASP A 153 -20.85 9.33 2.03
CA ASP A 153 -21.01 8.04 1.36
C ASP A 153 -20.51 8.01 -0.10
N PHE A 154 -19.53 8.85 -0.46
CA PHE A 154 -18.99 8.94 -1.83
C PHE A 154 -17.94 7.85 -2.12
N THR A 155 -18.27 6.59 -1.81
CA THR A 155 -17.34 5.45 -1.78
C THR A 155 -16.94 4.97 -3.17
N ILE A 156 -17.88 4.54 -4.02
CA ILE A 156 -17.61 4.04 -5.37
C ILE A 156 -18.48 4.79 -6.36
N TYR A 157 -17.88 5.32 -7.42
CA TYR A 157 -18.62 5.93 -8.52
C TYR A 157 -18.01 5.54 -9.86
N CYS A 158 -18.79 4.80 -10.63
CA CYS A 158 -18.38 4.24 -11.89
C CYS A 158 -19.29 4.79 -12.99
N GLN A 159 -18.68 5.29 -14.05
CA GLN A 159 -19.32 5.77 -15.27
C GLN A 159 -18.70 5.05 -16.48
N PRO A 160 -19.33 5.12 -17.66
CA PRO A 160 -18.76 4.48 -18.85
C PRO A 160 -17.34 4.97 -19.19
N ASP A 161 -17.02 6.21 -18.83
CA ASP A 161 -15.80 6.93 -19.18
C ASP A 161 -14.77 7.01 -18.04
N TYR A 162 -15.14 6.66 -16.80
CA TYR A 162 -14.20 6.62 -15.68
C TYR A 162 -14.68 5.77 -14.51
N LEU A 163 -13.73 5.34 -13.69
CA LEU A 163 -13.95 4.72 -12.38
C LEU A 163 -13.37 5.61 -11.30
N SER A 164 -14.11 5.84 -10.22
CA SER A 164 -13.67 6.58 -9.05
C SER A 164 -13.97 5.83 -7.76
N VAL A 165 -13.04 5.89 -6.82
CA VAL A 165 -13.16 5.35 -5.47
C VAL A 165 -12.75 6.43 -4.47
N GLY A 166 -13.67 6.83 -3.61
CA GLY A 166 -13.50 7.89 -2.63
C GLY A 166 -13.62 9.26 -3.26
N GLY A 167 -14.59 10.05 -2.80
CA GLY A 167 -14.90 11.36 -3.36
C GLY A 167 -15.07 12.42 -2.28
N GLY A 168 -15.58 13.58 -2.69
CA GLY A 168 -15.80 14.73 -1.81
C GLY A 168 -14.84 15.88 -2.10
N ASP A 169 -15.32 17.10 -1.88
CA ASP A 169 -14.59 18.35 -2.11
C ASP A 169 -13.97 18.53 -3.51
N GLY A 170 -14.50 17.83 -4.51
CA GLY A 170 -13.99 17.86 -5.90
C GLY A 170 -12.71 17.05 -6.10
N HIS A 171 -12.37 16.18 -5.16
CA HIS A 171 -11.18 15.32 -5.19
C HIS A 171 -11.57 13.85 -5.20
N TYR A 172 -10.65 13.02 -5.68
CA TYR A 172 -10.83 11.58 -5.75
C TYR A 172 -9.70 10.87 -5.02
N GLY A 173 -10.02 9.94 -4.14
CA GLY A 173 -9.02 9.09 -3.51
C GLY A 173 -8.29 8.24 -4.57
N LEU A 174 -9.05 7.71 -5.53
CA LEU A 174 -8.56 7.09 -6.75
C LEU A 174 -9.54 7.35 -7.89
N TRP A 175 -9.01 7.70 -9.06
CA TRP A 175 -9.75 7.87 -10.30
C TRP A 175 -8.95 7.27 -11.45
N LEU A 176 -9.62 6.60 -12.40
CA LEU A 176 -9.04 6.00 -13.60
C LEU A 176 -9.91 6.31 -14.82
N ASP A 177 -9.29 6.59 -15.96
CA ASP A 177 -9.98 6.84 -17.23
C ASP A 177 -10.52 5.56 -17.89
N ASP A 178 -11.30 5.73 -18.97
CA ASP A 178 -11.92 4.65 -19.75
C ASP A 178 -10.92 3.69 -20.38
N LYS A 179 -9.74 4.21 -20.72
CA LYS A 179 -8.62 3.44 -21.29
C LYS A 179 -7.73 2.82 -20.23
N LEU A 180 -7.96 3.09 -18.94
CA LEU A 180 -7.09 2.64 -17.85
C LEU A 180 -5.63 3.02 -18.08
N SER A 181 -5.39 4.16 -18.73
CA SER A 181 -4.06 4.64 -19.10
C SER A 181 -3.59 5.77 -18.19
N ILE A 182 -4.54 6.52 -17.62
CA ILE A 182 -4.29 7.68 -16.78
C ILE A 182 -5.09 7.53 -15.50
N GLY A 183 -4.43 7.81 -14.38
CA GLY A 183 -5.10 7.91 -13.09
C GLY A 183 -4.87 9.24 -12.38
N VAL A 184 -5.76 9.52 -11.44
CA VAL A 184 -5.67 10.65 -10.51
C VAL A 184 -5.90 10.14 -9.10
N SER A 185 -5.11 10.64 -8.14
CA SER A 185 -5.28 10.36 -6.72
C SER A 185 -4.92 11.59 -5.90
N ASP A 186 -5.83 11.97 -5.01
CA ASP A 186 -5.67 13.10 -4.10
C ASP A 186 -6.24 12.73 -2.73
N THR A 187 -6.14 13.64 -1.77
CA THR A 187 -6.82 13.50 -0.49
C THR A 187 -8.33 13.56 -0.69
N CYS A 188 -9.09 12.66 -0.06
CA CYS A 188 -10.55 12.75 -0.03
C CYS A 188 -11.11 12.56 1.40
N PRO A 189 -12.22 13.24 1.76
CA PRO A 189 -12.86 13.09 3.06
C PRO A 189 -13.43 11.68 3.30
N THR A 190 -13.84 10.94 2.26
CA THR A 190 -14.40 9.59 2.39
C THR A 190 -13.45 8.60 3.08
N PHE A 191 -12.14 8.70 2.82
CA PHE A 191 -11.13 7.76 3.33
C PHE A 191 -10.00 8.44 4.12
N GLY A 192 -9.94 9.77 4.15
CA GLY A 192 -8.86 10.51 4.78
C GLY A 192 -7.48 10.11 4.24
N ASN A 193 -7.42 9.67 2.97
CA ASN A 193 -6.20 9.18 2.37
C ASN A 193 -5.28 10.34 1.96
N GLU A 194 -4.00 10.04 1.84
CA GLU A 194 -3.05 10.87 1.09
C GLU A 194 -3.02 10.42 -0.39
N PRO A 195 -2.44 11.20 -1.32
CA PRO A 195 -2.23 10.74 -2.69
C PRO A 195 -1.54 9.37 -2.71
N LEU A 196 -2.10 8.43 -3.48
CA LEU A 196 -1.68 7.04 -3.46
C LEU A 196 -0.42 6.78 -4.29
N SER A 197 -0.23 7.54 -5.37
CA SER A 197 0.96 7.48 -6.24
C SER A 197 2.05 8.45 -5.75
N ASP A 198 3.29 7.98 -5.83
CA ASP A 198 4.47 8.81 -5.55
C ASP A 198 4.87 9.67 -6.79
N GLU A 199 4.29 9.43 -7.97
CA GLU A 199 4.45 10.26 -9.17
C GLU A 199 3.78 11.63 -9.02
N GLY A 200 2.76 11.70 -8.16
CA GLY A 200 2.00 12.90 -7.85
C GLY A 200 0.50 12.67 -7.96
N LYS A 201 -0.25 13.76 -8.12
CA LYS A 201 -1.72 13.70 -8.19
C LYS A 201 -2.25 13.02 -9.45
N LYS A 202 -1.50 13.11 -10.55
CA LYS A 202 -1.81 12.46 -11.82
C LYS A 202 -0.65 11.51 -12.13
N PHE A 203 -0.97 10.31 -12.58
CA PHE A 203 0.02 9.26 -12.84
C PHE A 203 -0.35 8.46 -14.08
N ASP A 204 0.68 7.92 -14.73
CA ASP A 204 0.51 7.00 -15.86
C ASP A 204 0.33 5.57 -15.33
N VAL A 205 -0.65 4.85 -15.89
CA VAL A 205 -1.00 3.50 -15.45
C VAL A 205 -0.27 2.47 -16.31
N LEU A 206 0.51 1.60 -15.66
CA LEU A 206 1.22 0.48 -16.31
C LEU A 206 0.53 -0.88 -16.12
N GLY A 207 -0.46 -0.95 -15.23
CA GLY A 207 -1.18 -2.19 -14.99
C GLY A 207 -2.37 -1.98 -14.10
N VAL A 208 -3.46 -2.70 -14.42
CA VAL A 208 -4.65 -2.78 -13.59
C VAL A 208 -5.06 -4.23 -13.49
N GLU A 209 -5.32 -4.67 -12.26
CA GLU A 209 -5.92 -5.97 -11.98
C GLU A 209 -7.15 -5.80 -11.09
N LEU A 210 -8.14 -6.64 -11.31
CA LEU A 210 -9.31 -6.77 -10.45
C LEU A 210 -9.41 -8.21 -9.99
N TRP A 211 -9.32 -8.41 -8.69
CA TRP A 211 -9.41 -9.70 -8.03
C TRP A 211 -10.75 -9.82 -7.31
N TYR A 212 -11.45 -10.92 -7.51
CA TYR A 212 -12.63 -11.28 -6.73
C TYR A 212 -12.22 -12.14 -5.53
N ILE A 213 -12.75 -11.83 -4.35
CA ILE A 213 -12.51 -12.56 -3.10
C ILE A 213 -13.86 -13.03 -2.55
N GLY A 214 -14.09 -14.33 -2.62
CA GLY A 214 -15.28 -14.95 -2.04
C GLY A 214 -15.28 -16.46 -2.14
N SER A 215 -16.26 -17.10 -1.47
CA SER A 215 -16.52 -18.53 -1.52
C SER A 215 -17.54 -18.90 -2.59
#